data_AF-A0A822D7B2-F1
#
_entry.id   AF-A0A822D7B2-F1
#
_cell.length_a   1.000
_cell.length_b   1.000
_cell.length_c   1.000
_cell.angle_alpha   90.00
_cell.angle_beta   90.00
_cell.angle_gamma   90.00
#
_symmetry.space_group_name_H-M   'P 1'
#
loop_
_entity.id
_entity.type
_entity.pdbx_description
1 polymer ?
#
loop_
_entity_poly.entity_id
_entity_poly.type
_entity_poly.pdbx_seq_one_letter_code
_entity_poly.pdbx_strand_id
1 'polypeptide(L)'
;MTFPKDSNEQTGDELYLTGINLIGKYHFSDLHMHWGADNKQGAEHQIDGNRFAGEAHFVHKNKDTQQLAVLAIFLTVSDIGNKSN
;
A
#
# COMPACT_ATOMS: atom_id res chain seq x y z
N MET A 1 -14.89 -7.19 -1.23
CA MET A 1 -14.14 -8.45 -1.06
C MET A 1 -14.08 -8.71 0.43
N THR A 2 -14.73 -9.77 0.91
CA THR A 2 -14.79 -10.09 2.36
C THR A 2 -14.11 -11.43 2.55
N PHE A 3 -13.09 -11.48 3.40
CA PHE A 3 -12.44 -12.74 3.74
C PHE A 3 -13.17 -13.41 4.91
N PRO A 4 -13.53 -14.70 4.80
CA PRO A 4 -14.08 -15.44 5.93
C PRO A 4 -12.99 -15.71 6.97
N LYS A 5 -13.36 -15.77 8.25
CA LYS A 5 -12.51 -16.25 9.34
C LYS A 5 -13.03 -17.59 9.82
N ASP A 6 -12.30 -18.67 9.56
CA ASP A 6 -12.52 -19.94 10.24
C ASP A 6 -11.85 -19.94 11.63
N SER A 7 -12.53 -20.55 12.60
CA SER A 7 -12.25 -20.42 14.03
C SER A 7 -11.12 -21.33 14.55
N ASN A 8 -10.31 -21.95 13.68
CA ASN A 8 -9.28 -22.92 14.10
C ASN A 8 -8.03 -22.98 13.20
N GLU A 9 -7.79 -21.97 12.37
CA GLU A 9 -6.58 -21.93 11.54
C GLU A 9 -5.43 -21.29 12.32
N GLN A 10 -4.27 -21.96 12.36
CA GLN A 10 -3.03 -21.38 12.88
C GLN A 10 -2.89 -19.99 12.30
N THR A 11 -2.89 -18.97 13.15
CA THR A 11 -2.92 -17.57 12.73
C THR A 11 -1.75 -17.34 11.79
N GLY A 12 -2.01 -17.31 10.49
CA GLY A 12 -1.01 -16.86 9.52
C GLY A 12 -0.47 -15.53 10.02
N ASP A 13 0.85 -15.36 10.00
CA ASP A 13 1.53 -14.22 10.61
C ASP A 13 0.74 -12.93 10.35
N GLU A 14 0.17 -12.35 11.41
CA GLU A 14 -0.67 -11.16 11.24
C GLU A 14 0.21 -10.03 10.70
N LEU A 15 -0.07 -9.57 9.49
CA LEU A 15 0.57 -8.39 8.92
C LEU A 15 -0.07 -7.14 9.55
N TYR A 16 0.71 -6.39 10.33
CA TYR A 16 0.26 -5.17 10.97
C TYR A 16 1.34 -4.09 10.98
N LEU A 17 0.90 -2.83 10.97
CA LEU A 17 1.73 -1.65 11.11
C LEU A 17 1.67 -1.15 12.57
N THR A 18 2.84 -0.76 13.10
CA THR A 18 3.01 -0.02 14.36
C THR A 18 4.06 1.08 14.15
N GLY A 19 4.13 2.06 15.04
CA GLY A 19 5.13 3.13 14.94
C GLY A 19 4.82 4.31 15.83
N ILE A 20 5.68 5.33 15.78
CA ILE A 20 5.69 6.46 16.74
C ILE A 20 4.34 7.18 16.80
N ASN A 21 3.72 7.45 15.64
CA ASN A 21 2.45 8.18 15.57
C ASN A 21 1.23 7.25 15.40
N LEU A 22 1.38 5.96 15.69
CA LEU A 22 0.30 4.97 15.59
C LEU A 22 0.05 4.34 16.96
N ILE A 23 -1.10 4.64 17.55
CA ILE A 23 -1.52 4.03 18.81
C ILE A 23 -2.18 2.67 18.50
N GLY A 24 -1.50 1.59 18.88
CA GLY A 24 -1.96 0.22 18.69
C GLY A 24 -1.53 -0.41 17.37
N LYS A 25 -2.09 -1.59 17.07
CA LYS A 25 -1.81 -2.35 15.84
C LYS A 25 -2.82 -2.02 14.75
N TYR A 26 -2.31 -1.65 13.58
CA TYR A 26 -3.12 -1.45 12.39
C TYR A 26 -2.94 -2.67 11.48
N HIS A 27 -3.97 -3.51 11.38
CA HIS A 27 -3.88 -4.76 10.61
C HIS A 27 -4.07 -4.49 9.12
N PHE A 28 -3.26 -5.14 8.28
CA PHE A 28 -3.40 -5.08 6.84
C PHE A 28 -4.83 -5.46 6.43
N SER A 29 -5.41 -4.67 5.53
CA SER A 29 -6.78 -4.82 5.07
C SER A 29 -6.88 -4.88 3.55
N ASP A 30 -6.08 -4.08 2.84
CA ASP A 30 -6.19 -3.97 1.39
C ASP A 30 -4.89 -3.43 0.77
N LEU A 31 -4.68 -3.75 -0.50
CA LEU A 31 -3.64 -3.20 -1.35
C LEU A 31 -4.28 -2.78 -2.67
N HIS A 32 -4.12 -1.50 -3.01
CA HIS A 32 -4.47 -0.99 -4.33
C HIS A 32 -3.40 -0.04 -4.83
N MET A 33 -3.46 0.26 -6.12
CA MET A 33 -2.46 1.08 -6.80
C MET A 33 -3.14 2.12 -7.68
N HIS A 34 -2.50 3.28 -7.77
CA HIS A 34 -2.84 4.36 -8.69
C HIS A 34 -1.74 4.46 -9.73
N TRP A 35 -2.12 4.58 -11.00
CA TRP A 35 -1.19 4.78 -12.11
C TRP A 35 -1.80 5.72 -13.16
N GLY A 36 -0.94 6.25 -14.02
CA GLY A 36 -1.29 7.31 -14.96
C GLY A 36 -1.25 6.85 -16.41
N ALA A 37 -1.62 7.77 -17.30
CA ALA A 37 -1.45 7.57 -18.74
C ALA A 37 0.02 7.57 -19.19
N ASP A 38 0.90 8.19 -18.40
CA ASP A 38 2.34 8.21 -18.63
C ASP A 38 3.12 8.15 -17.30
N ASN A 39 4.45 8.04 -17.41
CA ASN A 39 5.38 7.88 -16.30
C ASN A 39 5.50 9.11 -15.38
N LYS A 40 4.83 10.22 -15.69
CA LYS A 40 4.85 11.48 -14.93
C LYS A 40 3.50 11.82 -14.31
N GLN A 41 2.48 10.97 -14.43
CA GLN A 41 1.11 11.32 -14.05
C GLN A 41 0.35 10.20 -13.32
N GLY A 42 1.04 9.32 -12.58
CA GLY A 42 0.36 8.19 -11.94
C GLY A 42 0.19 8.24 -10.43
N ALA A 43 1.19 8.77 -9.70
CA ALA A 43 1.08 8.92 -8.25
C ALA A 43 0.07 10.00 -7.87
N GLU A 44 -0.64 9.81 -6.75
CA GLU A 44 -1.57 10.80 -6.20
C GLU A 44 -0.79 11.88 -5.45
N HIS A 45 0.13 11.46 -4.57
CA HIS A 45 1.05 12.34 -3.86
C HIS A 45 2.20 12.83 -4.76
N GLN A 46 2.79 13.95 -4.34
CA GLN A 46 3.87 14.63 -5.05
C GLN A 46 5.04 14.90 -4.11
N ILE A 47 6.26 14.83 -4.63
CA ILE A 47 7.48 15.30 -3.95
C ILE A 47 8.01 16.49 -4.74
N ASP A 48 8.11 17.65 -4.10
CA ASP A 48 8.58 18.91 -4.71
C ASP A 48 7.85 19.27 -6.03
N GLY A 49 6.55 18.96 -6.10
CA GLY A 49 5.71 19.18 -7.28
C GLY A 49 5.86 18.13 -8.40
N ASN A 50 6.71 17.13 -8.22
CA ASN A 50 6.89 16.04 -9.18
C ASN A 50 6.01 14.82 -8.81
N ARG A 51 5.38 14.24 -9.82
CA ARG A 51 4.62 12.98 -9.72
C ARG A 51 5.45 11.80 -10.22
N PHE A 52 5.23 10.65 -9.61
CA PHE A 52 5.81 9.37 -10.00
C PHE A 52 4.87 8.62 -10.96
N ALA A 53 5.36 7.53 -11.56
CA ALA A 53 4.62 6.73 -12.53
C ALA A 53 3.42 5.99 -11.91
N GLY A 54 3.45 5.78 -10.60
CA GLY A 54 2.33 5.23 -9.83
C GLY A 54 2.59 5.30 -8.33
N GLU A 55 1.59 4.90 -7.57
CA GLU A 55 1.61 4.87 -6.10
C GLU A 55 0.82 3.67 -5.59
N ALA A 56 1.42 2.88 -4.70
CA ALA A 56 0.77 1.77 -4.03
C ALA A 56 0.32 2.16 -2.63
N HIS A 57 -0.93 1.87 -2.28
CA HIS A 57 -1.50 2.08 -0.97
C HIS A 57 -1.71 0.75 -0.25
N PHE A 58 -0.98 0.56 0.85
CA PHE A 58 -1.19 -0.54 1.80
C PHE A 58 -2.08 -0.03 2.92
N VAL A 59 -3.34 -0.40 2.87
CA VAL A 59 -4.36 0.04 3.83
C VAL A 59 -4.34 -0.86 5.04
N HIS A 60 -4.22 -0.25 6.22
CA HIS A 60 -4.27 -0.92 7.49
C HIS A 60 -5.35 -0.32 8.38
N LYS A 61 -5.98 -1.15 9.21
CA LYS A 61 -7.09 -0.75 10.07
C LYS A 61 -6.84 -1.17 11.52
N ASN A 62 -7.00 -0.22 12.44
CA ASN A 62 -7.05 -0.54 13.87
C ASN A 62 -8.40 -1.20 14.17
N LYS A 63 -8.38 -2.42 14.73
CA LYS A 63 -9.58 -3.22 15.00
C LYS A 63 -10.48 -2.59 16.07
N ASP A 64 -9.90 -1.85 17.00
CA ASP A 64 -10.63 -1.27 18.15
C ASP A 64 -11.18 0.11 17.79
N THR A 65 -10.34 0.97 17.21
CA THR A 65 -10.71 2.36 16.92
C THR A 65 -11.32 2.57 15.54
N GLN A 66 -11.22 1.57 14.66
CA GLN A 66 -11.59 1.63 13.24
C GLN A 66 -10.80 2.66 12.42
N GLN A 67 -9.78 3.29 13.00
CA GLN A 67 -8.90 4.23 12.31
C GLN A 67 -8.09 3.53 11.21
N LEU A 68 -7.75 4.29 10.17
CA LEU A 68 -6.95 3.84 9.05
C LEU A 68 -5.53 4.39 9.12
N ALA A 69 -4.58 3.55 8.75
CA ALA A 69 -3.21 3.94 8.43
C ALA A 69 -2.90 3.44 7.02
N VAL A 70 -2.47 4.33 6.12
CA VAL A 70 -2.12 3.98 4.74
C VAL A 70 -0.63 4.20 4.55
N LEU A 71 0.09 3.13 4.23
CA LEU A 71 1.48 3.23 3.79
C LEU A 71 1.48 3.42 2.27
N ALA A 72 1.95 4.57 1.82
CA ALA A 72 2.10 4.91 0.41
C ALA A 72 3.53 4.64 -0.08
N ILE A 73 3.68 3.96 -1.21
CA ILE A 73 4.96 3.69 -1.87
C ILE A 73 4.92 4.21 -3.31
N PHE A 74 5.85 5.09 -3.67
CA PHE A 74 6.00 5.58 -5.05
C PHE A 74 6.64 4.53 -5.97
N LEU A 75 6.14 4.46 -7.20
CA LEU A 75 6.62 3.56 -8.24
C LEU A 75 7.34 4.34 -9.35
N THR A 76 8.53 3.91 -9.69
CA THR A 76 9.32 4.43 -10.83
C THR A 76 9.38 3.39 -11.94
N VAL A 77 9.38 3.83 -13.18
CA VAL A 77 9.67 2.97 -14.33
C VAL A 77 11.19 2.88 -14.51
N SER A 78 11.70 1.67 -14.66
CA SER A 78 13.12 1.39 -14.92
C SER A 78 13.24 0.61 -16.23
N ASP A 79 14.22 0.93 -17.08
CA ASP A 79 14.41 0.31 -18.40
C ASP A 79 15.05 -1.10 -18.37
N ILE A 80 14.81 -1.88 -17.30
CA ILE A 80 15.34 -3.24 -17.19
C ILE A 80 14.40 -4.18 -17.98
N GLY A 81 14.49 -4.15 -19.32
CA GLY A 81 13.64 -5.02 -20.15
C GLY A 81 13.61 -4.85 -21.67
N ASN A 82 14.42 -4.01 -22.31
CA ASN A 82 14.51 -4.04 -23.78
C ASN A 82 15.95 -3.87 -24.28
N LYS A 83 16.72 -4.98 -24.26
CA LYS A 83 17.78 -5.11 -25.26
C LYS A 83 17.08 -5.43 -26.58
N SER A 84 17.01 -4.44 -27.48
CA SER A 84 16.73 -4.72 -28.89
C SER A 84 17.78 -5.72 -29.38
N ASN A 85 17.31 -6.82 -29.99
CA ASN A 85 18.15 -7.79 -30.69
C ASN A 85 19.02 -7.11 -31.76
#